data_AF-A0A7X2SWI8-F1
#
_entry.id   AF-A0A7X2SWI8-F1
#
_cell.length_a   1.000
_cell.length_b   1.000
_cell.length_c   1.000
_cell.angle_alpha   90.00
_cell.angle_beta   90.00
_cell.angle_gamma   90.00
#
_symmetry.space_group_name_H-M   'P 1'
#
loop_
_entity.id
_entity.type
_entity.pdbx_description
1 polymer ?
#
loop_
_entity_poly.entity_id
_entity_poly.type
_entity_poly.pdbx_seq_one_letter_code
_entity_poly.pdbx_strand_id
1 'polypeptide(L)' 'TMNYKIKHVEDEALISQIDEYLDDTFMLFSNYGVNSPDLQRWQRSAKRLFNLFTEECAFLQQPSHSL' A
#
# COMPACT_ATOMS: atom_id res chain seq x y z
N THR A 1 -8.73 -7.46 -1.50
CA THR A 1 -8.39 -6.88 -0.19
C THR A 1 -9.13 -7.52 0.98
N MET A 2 -10.46 -7.71 0.92
CA MET A 2 -11.27 -8.29 2.01
C MET A 2 -10.78 -9.63 2.58
N ASN A 3 -10.35 -10.58 1.73
CA ASN A 3 -9.85 -11.88 2.20
C ASN A 3 -8.52 -11.81 2.99
N TYR A 4 -7.70 -10.77 2.77
CA TYR A 4 -6.47 -10.55 3.54
C TYR A 4 -6.79 -9.93 4.91
N LYS A 5 -7.72 -8.95 4.96
CA LYS A 5 -8.26 -8.35 6.21
C LYS A 5 -8.76 -9.40 7.20
N ILE A 6 -9.48 -10.40 6.69
CA ILE A 6 -10.07 -11.46 7.50
C ILE A 6 -9.00 -12.37 8.14
N LYS A 7 -7.82 -12.49 7.52
CA LYS A 7 -6.73 -13.36 8.01
C LYS A 7 -5.68 -12.63 8.85
N HIS A 8 -5.52 -11.31 8.70
CA HIS A 8 -4.47 -10.52 9.33
C HIS A 8 -5.03 -9.19 9.87
N VAL A 9 -5.89 -9.28 10.90
CA VAL A 9 -6.47 -8.12 11.62
C VAL A 9 -5.39 -7.23 12.27
N GLU A 10 -4.18 -7.75 12.44
CA GLU A 10 -3.04 -7.03 13.04
C GLU A 10 -2.42 -6.02 12.04
N ASP A 11 -2.74 -6.14 10.75
CA ASP A 11 -2.22 -5.34 9.64
C ASP A 11 -3.16 -4.21 9.19
N GLU A 12 -4.01 -3.69 10.08
CA GLU A 12 -4.98 -2.62 9.77
C GLU A 12 -4.32 -1.40 9.07
N ALA A 13 -3.09 -1.05 9.46
CA ALA A 13 -2.33 0.04 8.85
C ALA A 13 -1.88 -0.27 7.41
N LEU A 14 -1.50 -1.52 7.13
CA LEU A 14 -1.16 -1.97 5.78
C LEU A 14 -2.42 -2.02 4.92
N ILE A 15 -3.51 -2.56 5.47
CA ILE A 15 -4.73 -2.67 4.69
C ILE A 15 -5.32 -1.30 4.38
N SER A 16 -5.35 -0.38 5.34
CA SER A 16 -5.84 0.98 5.07
C SER A 16 -5.06 1.66 3.93
N GLN A 17 -3.76 1.39 3.80
CA GLN A 17 -2.94 1.94 2.72
C GLN A 17 -3.16 1.24 1.38
N ILE A 18 -3.45 -0.06 1.39
CA ILE A 18 -3.87 -0.79 0.18
C ILE A 18 -5.23 -0.24 -0.31
N ASP A 19 -6.20 -0.05 0.59
CA ASP A 19 -7.51 0.49 0.25
C ASP A 19 -7.36 1.92 -0.33
N GLU A 20 -6.56 2.79 0.29
CA GLU A 20 -6.26 4.15 -0.19
C GLU A 20 -5.62 4.15 -1.60
N TYR A 21 -4.62 3.29 -1.84
CA TYR A 21 -3.99 3.14 -3.15
C TYR A 21 -4.97 2.65 -4.23
N LEU A 22 -5.87 1.73 -3.88
CA LEU A 22 -6.88 1.22 -4.81
C LEU A 22 -7.94 2.26 -5.15
N ASP A 23 -8.38 3.05 -4.18
CA ASP A 23 -9.32 4.16 -4.40
C ASP A 23 -8.72 5.24 -5.31
N ASP A 24 -7.46 5.63 -5.08
CA ASP A 24 -6.75 6.58 -5.94
C ASP A 24 -6.54 6.03 -7.36
N THR A 25 -6.26 4.72 -7.48
CA THR A 25 -6.12 4.04 -8.78
C THR A 25 -7.45 4.07 -9.53
N PHE A 26 -8.55 3.72 -8.85
CA PHE A 26 -9.88 3.76 -9.43
C PHE A 26 -10.25 5.17 -9.88
N MET A 27 -10.02 6.19 -9.04
CA MET A 27 -10.29 7.58 -9.36
C MET A 27 -9.49 8.07 -10.59
N LEU A 28 -8.19 7.78 -10.63
CA LEU A 28 -7.30 8.23 -11.71
C LEU A 28 -7.68 7.63 -13.06
N PHE A 29 -7.98 6.33 -13.10
CA PHE A 29 -8.24 5.59 -14.35
C PHE A 29 -9.72 5.56 -14.76
N SER A 30 -10.65 5.94 -13.87
CA SER A 30 -12.07 6.08 -14.23
C SER A 30 -12.41 7.43 -14.86
N ASN A 31 -11.51 8.42 -14.77
CA ASN A 31 -11.66 9.70 -15.43
C ASN A 31 -11.26 9.62 -16.92
N TYR A 32 -12.00 10.30 -17.80
CA TYR A 32 -11.76 10.34 -19.26
C TYR A 32 -10.42 10.98 -19.67
N GLY A 33 -9.69 11.55 -18.72
CA GLY A 33 -8.33 12.05 -18.90
C GLY A 33 -7.57 12.01 -17.58
N VAL A 34 -6.29 11.62 -17.65
CA VAL A 34 -5.39 11.64 -16.50
C VAL A 34 -5.10 13.10 -16.15
N ASN A 35 -5.56 13.55 -14.98
CA ASN A 35 -5.24 14.89 -14.49
C ASN A 35 -3.99 14.84 -13.59
N SER A 36 -3.19 15.91 -13.63
CA SER A 36 -1.92 15.98 -12.89
C SER A 36 -2.09 15.90 -11.35
N PRO A 37 -3.11 16.54 -10.73
CA PRO A 37 -3.35 16.41 -9.30
C PRO A 37 -3.61 14.97 -8.83
N ASP A 38 -4.46 14.23 -9.53
CA ASP A 38 -4.81 12.85 -9.19
C ASP A 38 -3.61 11.92 -9.44
N LEU A 39 -2.82 12.19 -10.48
CA LEU A 39 -1.57 11.46 -10.72
C LEU A 39 -0.57 11.65 -9.56
N GLN A 40 -0.42 12.89 -9.05
CA GLN A 40 0.43 13.18 -7.90
C GLN A 40 -0.10 12.57 -6.60
N ARG A 41 -1.43 12.44 -6.47
CA ARG A 41 -2.06 11.76 -5.34
C ARG A 41 -1.80 10.26 -5.39
N TRP A 42 -2.05 9.62 -6.53
CA TRP A 42 -1.77 8.20 -6.77
C TRP A 42 -0.30 7.85 -6.57
N GLN A 43 0.64 8.69 -7.04
CA GLN A 43 2.07 8.47 -6.81
C GLN A 43 2.44 8.50 -5.32
N ARG A 44 1.78 9.34 -4.52
CA ARG A 44 2.02 9.41 -3.08
C ARG A 44 1.51 8.16 -2.37
N SER A 45 0.28 7.71 -2.66
CA SER A 45 -0.25 6.47 -2.08
C SER A 45 0.55 5.24 -2.52
N ALA A 46 0.98 5.18 -3.78
CA ALA A 46 1.89 4.14 -4.27
C ALA A 46 3.20 4.10 -3.49
N LYS A 47 3.90 5.25 -3.38
CA LYS A 47 5.19 5.34 -2.67
C LYS A 47 5.06 4.93 -1.20
N ARG A 48 3.98 5.36 -0.53
CA ARG A 48 3.72 5.01 0.86
C ARG A 48 3.56 3.50 1.04
N LEU A 49 2.79 2.86 0.17
CA LEU A 49 2.59 1.41 0.17
C LEU A 49 3.89 0.63 -0.09
N PHE A 50 4.68 1.05 -1.08
CA PHE A 50 5.97 0.41 -1.38
C PHE A 50 6.99 0.54 -0.24
N ASN A 51 6.97 1.66 0.49
CA ASN A 51 7.85 1.82 1.65
C ASN A 51 7.51 0.80 2.74
N LEU A 52 6.23 0.55 3.04
CA LEU A 52 5.87 -0.50 4.01
C LEU A 52 6.35 -1.87 3.57
N PHE A 53 6.16 -2.23 2.30
CA PHE A 53 6.68 -3.52 1.82
C PHE A 53 8.20 -3.63 1.91
N THR A 54 8.91 -2.51 1.69
CA THR A 54 10.37 -2.47 1.83
C THR A 54 10.80 -2.65 3.29
N GLU A 55 10.11 -2.00 4.21
CA GLU A 55 10.35 -2.09 5.66
C GLU A 55 10.06 -3.51 6.17
N GLU A 56 8.94 -4.11 5.79
CA GLU A 56 8.60 -5.51 6.11
C GLU A 56 9.62 -6.51 5.55
N CYS A 57 10.07 -6.32 4.30
CA CYS A 57 11.13 -7.15 3.72
C CYS A 57 12.46 -7.00 4.46
N ALA A 58 12.80 -5.79 4.93
CA ALA A 58 14.00 -5.55 5.72
C ALA A 58 13.91 -6.19 7.12
N PHE A 59 12.71 -6.21 7.73
CA PHE A 59 12.46 -6.90 8.99
C PHE A 59 12.62 -8.42 8.84
N LEU A 60 12.04 -9.01 7.77
CA LEU A 60 12.14 -10.44 7.47
C LEU A 60 13.57 -10.88 7.08
N GLN A 61 14.42 -9.96 6.66
CA GLN A 61 15.84 -10.21 6.35
C GLN A 61 16.78 -10.09 7.55
N GLN A 62 16.28 -9.74 8.75
CA GLN A 62 17.13 -9.81 9.93
C GLN A 62 17.59 -11.26 10.14
N PRO A 63 18.91 -11.53 10.19
CA PRO A 63 19.39 -12.86 10.51
C PRO A 63 18.84 -13.19 11.89
N SER A 64 18.19 -14.37 12.01
CA SER A 64 17.76 -14.92 13.28
C SER A 64 18.92 -14.81 14.25
N HIS A 65 18.87 -13.82 15.15
CA HIS A 65 19.87 -13.65 16.18
C HIS A 65 19.86 -14.94 16.98
N SER A 66 20.90 -15.73 16.73
CA SER A 66 21.25 -16.87 17.52
C SER A 66 21.66 -16.31 18.88
N LEU A 67 20.88 -16.60 19.91
CA LEU A 67 21.29 -16.65 21.32
C LEU A 67 20.19 -17.35 22.13
#